data_AF-A0A3M1AJY8-F1
#
_entry.id   AF-A0A3M1AJY8-F1
#
_cell.length_a   1.000
_cell.length_b   1.000
_cell.length_c   1.000
_cell.angle_alpha   90.00
_cell.angle_beta   90.00
_cell.angle_gamma   90.00
#
_symmetry.space_group_name_H-M   'P 1'
#
loop_
_entity.id
_entity.type
_entity.pdbx_description
1 polymer ?
#
loop_
_entity_poly.entity_id
_entity_poly.type
_entity_poly.pdbx_seq_one_letter_code
_entity_poly.pdbx_strand_id
1 'polypeptide(L)'
;MQNSETKVGTRSPAIRKLSWGHVEVEGYPGHFKDVKLFPGGAREWDWNETGTRHSPGIQPEDVEELLQHGASVVVLSRGMLKQLHVKDQTLKMLQDRGIAVHVLPTKKAVQLYNQLCRSERVGALIHSTC
;
A
#
# COMPACT_ATOMS: atom_id res chain seq x y z
N MET A 1 7.57 -4.42 -35.98
CA MET A 1 6.61 -4.09 -34.92
C MET A 1 7.28 -4.44 -33.59
N GLN A 2 7.76 -3.42 -32.87
CA GLN A 2 8.42 -3.61 -31.58
C GLN A 2 7.35 -3.82 -30.52
N ASN A 3 7.20 -5.07 -30.07
CA ASN A 3 6.48 -5.36 -28.84
C ASN A 3 7.32 -4.84 -27.67
N SER A 4 6.94 -3.69 -27.13
CA SER A 4 7.45 -3.19 -25.86
C SER A 4 6.89 -4.05 -24.73
N GLU A 5 7.59 -5.13 -24.39
CA GLU A 5 7.42 -5.80 -23.11
C GLU A 5 7.85 -4.83 -22.01
N THR A 6 6.88 -4.26 -21.31
CA THR A 6 7.14 -3.52 -20.08
C THR A 6 7.80 -4.50 -19.12
N LYS A 7 9.11 -4.36 -18.89
CA LYS A 7 9.79 -5.06 -17.79
C LYS A 7 8.98 -4.78 -16.52
N VAL A 8 8.28 -5.80 -16.01
CA VAL A 8 7.64 -5.73 -14.69
C VAL A 8 8.78 -5.58 -13.70
N GLY A 9 9.08 -4.33 -13.35
CA GLY A 9 10.23 -3.99 -12.51
C GLY A 9 10.03 -4.63 -11.15
N THR A 10 11.04 -5.31 -10.62
CA THR A 10 10.99 -5.93 -9.28
C THR A 10 10.87 -4.93 -8.12
N ARG A 11 10.78 -3.63 -8.42
CA ARG A 11 10.74 -2.52 -7.48
C ARG A 11 9.30 -2.11 -7.20
N SER A 12 9.08 -1.55 -6.02
CA SER A 12 7.79 -0.95 -5.67
C SER A 12 7.66 0.41 -6.37
N PRO A 13 6.53 0.69 -7.07
CA PRO A 13 6.39 1.93 -7.85
C PRO A 13 6.20 3.15 -6.94
N ALA A 14 6.82 4.29 -7.27
CA ALA A 14 6.67 5.49 -6.46
C ALA A 14 5.29 6.13 -6.59
N ILE A 15 4.79 6.74 -5.51
CA ILE A 15 3.60 7.60 -5.53
C ILE A 15 4.02 8.99 -6.01
N ARG A 16 3.45 9.47 -7.12
CA ARG A 16 3.77 10.78 -7.71
C ARG A 16 2.96 11.91 -7.12
N LYS A 17 1.69 11.67 -6.83
CA LYS A 17 0.76 12.68 -6.32
C LYS A 17 -0.22 12.08 -5.32
N LEU A 18 -0.57 12.88 -4.32
CA LEU A 18 -1.53 12.56 -3.28
C LEU A 18 -2.43 13.77 -3.01
N SER A 19 -3.73 13.57 -3.09
CA SER A 19 -4.77 14.49 -2.59
C SER A 19 -5.97 13.70 -2.08
N TRP A 20 -6.99 14.38 -1.57
CA TRP A 20 -8.19 13.71 -1.04
C TRP A 20 -8.88 12.86 -2.12
N GLY A 21 -9.02 11.55 -1.87
CA GLY A 21 -9.65 10.65 -2.83
C GLY A 21 -8.83 10.36 -4.09
N HIS A 22 -7.54 10.71 -4.11
CA HIS A 22 -6.73 10.69 -5.33
C HIS A 22 -5.26 10.35 -5.07
N VAL A 23 -4.77 9.28 -5.68
CA VAL A 23 -3.38 8.82 -5.64
C VAL A 23 -2.91 8.50 -7.05
N GLU A 24 -1.83 9.15 -7.51
CA GLU A 24 -1.19 8.84 -8.79
C GLU A 24 0.09 8.05 -8.54
N VAL A 25 0.28 6.96 -9.30
CA VAL A 25 1.40 6.02 -9.13
C VAL A 25 2.22 5.97 -10.41
N GLU A 26 3.55 5.93 -10.27
CA GLU A 26 4.46 5.79 -11.40
C GLU A 26 4.18 4.52 -12.20
N GLY A 27 4.12 4.66 -13.53
CA GLY A 27 3.89 3.56 -14.45
C GLY A 27 2.41 3.17 -14.63
N TYR A 28 1.49 3.84 -13.93
CA TYR A 28 0.05 3.60 -14.04
C TYR A 28 -0.66 4.82 -14.65
N PRO A 29 -1.50 4.63 -15.69
CA PRO A 29 -2.33 5.72 -16.20
C PRO A 29 -3.45 6.05 -15.19
N GLY A 30 -3.75 7.34 -15.05
CA GLY A 30 -4.85 7.81 -14.20
C GLY A 30 -4.50 7.87 -12.71
N HIS A 31 -5.51 7.63 -11.86
CA HIS A 31 -5.39 7.70 -10.41
C HIS A 31 -6.22 6.60 -9.74
N PHE A 32 -5.86 6.28 -8.50
CA PHE A 32 -6.63 5.45 -7.60
C PHE A 32 -7.30 6.32 -6.54
N LYS A 33 -8.44 5.87 -6.02
CA LYS A 33 -8.98 6.43 -4.77
C LYS A 33 -8.14 5.92 -3.60
N ASP A 34 -8.14 4.62 -3.38
CA ASP A 34 -7.28 3.94 -2.42
C ASP A 34 -6.45 2.88 -3.17
N VAL A 35 -5.22 2.63 -2.75
CA VAL A 35 -4.27 1.83 -3.54
C VAL A 35 -3.46 0.86 -2.69
N LYS A 36 -3.33 -0.38 -3.20
CA LYS A 36 -2.33 -1.36 -2.78
C LYS A 36 -1.09 -1.17 -3.65
N LEU A 37 0.07 -1.04 -3.04
CA LEU A 37 1.36 -0.91 -3.73
C LEU A 37 2.26 -2.04 -3.27
N PHE A 38 2.97 -2.70 -4.18
CA PHE A 38 3.85 -3.80 -3.85
C PHE A 38 5.02 -3.89 -4.84
N PRO A 39 6.08 -4.66 -4.53
CA PRO A 39 7.16 -4.87 -5.50
C PRO A 39 6.60 -5.46 -6.79
N GLY A 40 6.78 -4.78 -7.92
CA GLY A 40 6.18 -5.21 -9.20
C GLY A 40 4.94 -4.45 -9.63
N GLY A 41 4.28 -3.70 -8.76
CA GLY A 41 3.08 -2.97 -9.18
C GLY A 41 2.22 -2.33 -8.12
N ALA A 42 1.03 -1.95 -8.56
CA ALA A 42 -0.02 -1.33 -7.79
C ALA A 42 -1.38 -1.73 -8.34
N ARG A 43 -2.40 -1.69 -7.49
CA ARG A 43 -3.81 -1.82 -7.90
C ARG A 43 -4.74 -1.11 -6.92
N GLU A 44 -5.99 -0.92 -7.33
CA GLU A 44 -7.02 -0.41 -6.44
C GLU A 44 -7.14 -1.27 -5.17
N TRP A 45 -7.31 -0.58 -4.03
CA TRP A 45 -7.68 -1.22 -2.78
C TRP A 45 -9.18 -1.10 -2.55
N ASP A 46 -9.92 -2.10 -3.02
CA ASP A 46 -11.34 -2.23 -2.72
C ASP A 46 -11.56 -2.91 -1.36
N TRP A 47 -12.11 -2.17 -0.41
CA TRP A 47 -12.39 -2.65 0.94
C TRP A 47 -13.46 -3.75 0.99
N ASN A 48 -14.25 -3.93 -0.07
CA ASN A 48 -15.25 -5.00 -0.13
C ASN A 48 -14.62 -6.39 -0.32
N GLU A 49 -13.39 -6.48 -0.84
CA GLU A 49 -12.68 -7.75 -1.01
C GLU A 49 -12.43 -8.47 0.32
N THR A 50 -12.18 -7.70 1.39
CA THR A 50 -11.74 -8.21 2.69
C THR A 50 -12.69 -7.84 3.83
N GLY A 51 -13.69 -6.98 3.55
CA GLY A 51 -14.58 -6.46 4.58
C GLY A 51 -13.94 -5.35 5.43
N THR A 52 -12.88 -4.69 4.94
CA THR A 52 -12.29 -3.53 5.61
C THR A 52 -13.31 -2.42 5.80
N ARG A 53 -13.28 -1.83 6.99
CA ARG A 53 -14.09 -0.69 7.43
C ARG A 53 -13.21 0.16 8.35
N HIS A 54 -13.63 1.37 8.67
CA HIS A 54 -12.91 2.22 9.64
C HIS A 54 -12.62 1.49 10.96
N SER A 55 -13.58 0.68 11.43
CA SER A 55 -13.43 -0.29 12.51
C SER A 55 -14.07 -1.62 12.08
N PRO A 56 -13.39 -2.78 12.24
CA PRO A 56 -12.16 -2.98 13.01
C PRO A 56 -10.86 -2.56 12.30
N GLY A 57 -10.93 -2.07 11.06
CA GLY A 57 -9.77 -1.54 10.33
C GLY A 57 -9.27 -2.45 9.22
N ILE A 58 -8.00 -2.27 8.84
CA ILE A 58 -7.26 -3.07 7.86
C ILE A 58 -7.22 -4.54 8.29
N GLN A 59 -7.62 -5.44 7.40
CA GLN A 59 -7.67 -6.89 7.63
C GLN A 59 -6.34 -7.59 7.24
N PRO A 60 -6.06 -8.78 7.80
CA PRO A 60 -4.89 -9.56 7.40
C PRO A 60 -4.86 -9.88 5.90
N GLU A 61 -6.02 -10.13 5.30
CA GLU A 61 -6.18 -10.43 3.87
C GLU A 61 -5.83 -9.23 2.99
N ASP A 62 -5.90 -7.99 3.50
CA ASP A 62 -5.49 -6.81 2.73
C ASP A 62 -3.98 -6.78 2.46
N VAL A 63 -3.19 -7.33 3.40
CA VAL A 63 -1.72 -7.30 3.32
C VAL A 63 -1.12 -8.55 2.69
N GLU A 64 -1.88 -9.65 2.59
CA GLU A 64 -1.38 -10.93 2.07
C GLU A 64 -0.81 -10.79 0.65
N GLU A 65 -1.49 -10.06 -0.22
CA GLU A 65 -1.02 -9.81 -1.59
C GLU A 65 0.32 -9.04 -1.61
N LEU A 66 0.50 -8.07 -0.71
CA LEU A 66 1.78 -7.36 -0.57
C LEU A 66 2.92 -8.35 -0.28
N LEU A 67 2.66 -9.31 0.61
CA LEU A 67 3.63 -10.32 1.02
C LEU A 67 3.88 -11.36 -0.08
N GLN A 68 2.85 -11.77 -0.82
CA GLN A 68 2.97 -12.66 -1.97
C GLN A 68 3.83 -12.05 -3.09
N HIS A 69 3.73 -10.72 -3.27
CA HIS A 69 4.63 -9.95 -4.14
C HIS A 69 6.00 -9.68 -3.50
N GLY A 70 6.29 -10.26 -2.33
CA GLY A 70 7.60 -10.26 -1.68
C GLY A 70 7.96 -8.95 -1.00
N ALA A 71 6.99 -8.21 -0.47
CA ALA A 71 7.27 -7.07 0.41
C ALA A 71 7.99 -7.54 1.69
N SER A 72 9.13 -6.92 2.02
CA SER A 72 9.86 -7.11 3.28
C SER A 72 9.53 -6.04 4.33
N VAL A 73 8.95 -4.92 3.89
CA VAL A 73 8.46 -3.82 4.73
C VAL A 73 7.05 -3.46 4.30
N VAL A 74 6.14 -3.23 5.25
CA VAL A 74 4.76 -2.84 4.99
C VAL A 74 4.44 -1.48 5.63
N VAL A 75 3.92 -0.55 4.82
CA VAL A 75 3.45 0.76 5.28
C VAL A 75 1.93 0.82 5.22
N LEU A 76 1.28 0.94 6.37
CA LEU A 76 -0.16 1.04 6.51
C LEU A 76 -0.56 2.49 6.79
N SER A 77 -1.36 3.08 5.91
CA SER A 77 -1.92 4.40 6.17
C SER A 77 -3.26 4.32 6.92
N ARG A 78 -3.55 5.33 7.74
CA ARG A 78 -4.78 5.43 8.54
C ARG A 78 -5.79 6.44 8.00
N GLY A 79 -5.61 6.92 6.77
CA GLY A 79 -6.33 8.09 6.27
C GLY A 79 -5.67 9.41 6.68
N MET A 80 -6.11 10.49 6.04
CA MET A 80 -5.71 11.88 6.30
C MET A 80 -6.11 12.30 7.71
N LEU A 81 -7.25 11.78 8.21
CA LEU A 81 -7.80 12.10 9.53
C LEU A 81 -7.57 10.99 10.57
N LYS A 82 -6.86 9.92 10.21
CA LYS A 82 -6.48 8.78 11.07
C LYS A 82 -7.68 7.94 11.53
N GLN A 83 -8.80 7.99 10.82
CA GLN A 83 -10.03 7.28 11.22
C GLN A 83 -9.98 5.80 10.87
N LEU A 84 -9.15 5.39 9.91
CA LEU A 84 -8.96 3.98 9.61
C LEU A 84 -8.08 3.31 10.68
N HIS A 85 -8.61 2.27 11.32
CA HIS A 85 -7.88 1.45 12.27
C HIS A 85 -7.08 0.35 11.57
N VAL A 86 -6.26 -0.35 12.33
CA VAL A 86 -5.61 -1.60 11.91
C VAL A 86 -6.06 -2.67 12.89
N LYS A 87 -6.57 -3.79 12.38
CA LYS A 87 -6.96 -4.91 13.23
C LYS A 87 -5.71 -5.52 13.88
N ASP A 88 -5.78 -5.84 15.16
CA ASP A 88 -4.63 -6.41 15.90
C ASP A 88 -4.09 -7.70 15.26
N GLN A 89 -4.98 -8.52 14.68
CA GLN A 89 -4.61 -9.73 13.96
C GLN A 89 -3.72 -9.44 12.75
N THR A 90 -3.91 -8.30 12.08
CA THR A 90 -3.07 -7.86 10.94
C THR A 90 -1.66 -7.54 11.40
N LEU A 91 -1.52 -6.79 12.50
CA LEU A 91 -0.22 -6.46 13.09
C LEU A 91 0.49 -7.71 13.60
N LYS A 92 -0.25 -8.60 14.27
CA LYS A 92 0.29 -9.87 14.76
C LYS A 92 0.77 -10.77 13.62
N MET A 93 0.00 -10.90 12.54
CA MET A 93 0.42 -11.67 11.36
C MET A 93 1.74 -11.13 10.77
N LEU A 94 1.84 -9.81 10.58
CA LEU A 94 3.06 -9.19 10.06
C LEU A 94 4.26 -9.41 10.99
N GLN A 95 4.06 -9.26 12.30
CA GLN A 95 5.08 -9.50 13.31
C GLN A 95 5.53 -10.97 13.33
N ASP A 96 4.60 -11.92 13.36
CA ASP A 96 4.88 -13.36 13.38
C ASP A 96 5.64 -13.81 12.12
N ARG A 97 5.46 -13.10 10.99
CA ARG A 97 6.21 -13.32 9.75
C ARG A 97 7.51 -12.51 9.64
N GLY A 98 7.89 -11.77 10.68
CA GLY A 98 9.12 -10.97 10.69
C GLY A 98 9.11 -9.76 9.75
N ILE A 99 7.92 -9.28 9.35
CA ILE A 99 7.77 -8.14 8.44
C ILE A 99 7.80 -6.83 9.24
N ALA A 100 8.70 -5.92 8.86
CA ALA A 100 8.72 -4.58 9.45
C ALA A 100 7.46 -3.82 9.03
N VAL A 101 6.73 -3.27 10.01
CA VAL A 101 5.46 -2.56 9.77
C VAL A 101 5.52 -1.12 10.28
N HIS A 102 5.01 -0.19 9.47
CA HIS A 102 4.84 1.21 9.84
C HIS A 102 3.38 1.62 9.70
N VAL A 103 2.76 2.08 10.79
CA VAL A 103 1.37 2.55 10.79
C VAL A 103 1.35 4.07 10.96
N LEU A 104 0.88 4.81 9.95
CA LEU A 104 1.06 6.26 9.87
C LEU A 104 -0.17 6.98 9.30
N PRO A 105 -0.34 8.29 9.57
CA PRO A 105 -1.26 9.14 8.80
C PRO A 105 -0.85 9.18 7.33
N THR A 106 -1.80 9.26 6.40
CA THR A 106 -1.55 9.07 4.95
C THR A 106 -0.41 9.90 4.39
N LYS A 107 -0.30 11.20 4.73
CA LYS A 107 0.80 12.04 4.25
C LYS A 107 2.18 11.52 4.67
N LYS A 108 2.32 11.07 5.93
CA LYS A 108 3.57 10.50 6.44
C LYS A 108 3.83 9.11 5.86
N ALA A 109 2.77 8.31 5.68
CA ALA A 109 2.86 7.00 5.05
C ALA A 109 3.43 7.11 3.62
N VAL A 110 2.91 8.03 2.80
CA VAL A 110 3.39 8.27 1.43
C VAL A 110 4.84 8.76 1.40
N GLN A 111 5.21 9.68 2.31
CA GLN A 111 6.60 10.14 2.43
C GLN A 111 7.56 9.00 2.76
N LEU A 112 7.24 8.20 3.79
CA LEU A 112 8.07 7.07 4.19
C LEU A 112 8.13 6.00 3.09
N TYR A 113 6.99 5.66 2.50
CA TYR A 113 6.91 4.71 1.39
C TYR A 113 7.84 5.10 0.24
N ASN A 114 7.75 6.35 -0.23
CA ASN A 114 8.57 6.85 -1.33
C ASN A 114 10.07 6.93 -1.01
N GLN A 115 10.43 7.05 0.28
CA GLN A 115 11.82 6.95 0.72
C GLN A 115 12.29 5.50 0.63
N LEU A 116 11.53 4.57 1.21
CA LEU A 116 11.89 3.16 1.30
C LEU A 116 11.89 2.47 -0.07
N CYS A 117 10.94 2.78 -0.96
CA CYS A 117 10.81 2.10 -2.26
C CYS A 117 12.02 2.29 -3.20
N ARG A 118 12.95 3.19 -2.86
CA ARG A 118 14.20 3.43 -3.58
C ARG A 118 15.23 2.31 -3.36
N SER A 119 15.18 1.63 -2.22
CA SER A 119 16.16 0.62 -1.82
C SER A 119 15.54 -0.69 -1.31
N GLU A 120 14.29 -0.65 -0.83
CA GLU A 120 13.60 -1.77 -0.20
C GLU A 120 12.45 -2.32 -1.06
N ARG A 121 12.07 -3.57 -0.78
CA ARG A 121 10.86 -4.20 -1.30
C ARG A 121 9.68 -3.82 -0.42
N VAL A 122 9.02 -2.72 -0.73
CA VAL A 122 7.99 -2.13 0.15
C VAL A 122 6.59 -2.44 -0.37
N GLY A 123 5.73 -2.94 0.52
CA GLY A 123 4.30 -2.99 0.35
C GLY A 123 3.62 -1.81 1.04
N ALA A 124 2.51 -1.29 0.51
CA ALA A 124 1.73 -0.28 1.21
C ALA A 124 0.23 -0.37 0.91
N LEU A 125 -0.57 0.03 1.90
CA LEU A 125 -2.01 0.30 1.77
C LEU A 125 -2.26 1.79 2.01
N ILE A 126 -2.67 2.50 0.97
CA ILE A 126 -2.89 3.94 0.99
C ILE A 126 -4.39 4.24 0.93
N HIS A 127 -4.96 4.67 2.06
CA HIS A 127 -6.26 5.27 2.18
C HIS A 127 -6.14 6.79 2.04
N SER A 128 -6.77 7.39 1.04
CA SER A 128 -6.56 8.80 0.68
C SER A 128 -7.58 9.77 1.30
N THR A 129 -8.55 9.28 2.08
CA THR A 129 -9.59 10.10 2.72
C THR A 129 -9.50 10.07 4.25
N CYS A 130 -10.50 9.58 4.99
CA CYS A 130 -10.61 9.76 6.45
C CYS A 130 -10.02 8.61 7.26
#